data_AF-A0A9J7AIB3-F1
#
_entry.id   AF-A0A9J7AIB3-F1
#
_cell.length_a   1.000
_cell.length_b   1.000
_cell.length_c   1.000
_cell.angle_alpha   90.00
_cell.angle_beta   90.00
_cell.angle_gamma   90.00
#
_symmetry.space_group_name_H-M   'P 1'
#
loop_
_entity.id
_entity.type
_entity.pdbx_description
1 polymer ?
#
loop_
_entity_poly.entity_id
_entity_poly.type
_entity_poly.pdbx_seq_one_letter_code
_entity_poly.pdbx_strand_id
1 'polypeptide(L)'
;MNRVIALFGPGNSGKTSTLRIVHQQLLKMDFDTMEKYHKSHVDIREIFIIDGVKVGLETQGDPYSRLAESLELFKKIGCKIIICASRTRGSTV
;
A
#
# COMPACT_ATOMS: atom_id res chain seq x y z
N MET A 1 -13.43 6.55 11.27
CA MET A 1 -12.81 7.41 10.23
C MET A 1 -12.02 6.53 9.28
N ASN A 2 -12.08 6.78 7.97
CA ASN A 2 -11.23 6.11 6.97
C ASN A 2 -10.19 7.14 6.47
N ARG A 3 -8.92 6.75 6.36
CA ARG A 3 -7.81 7.62 5.96
C ARG A 3 -6.96 6.98 4.88
N VAL A 4 -6.63 7.75 3.85
CA VAL A 4 -5.69 7.35 2.80
C VAL A 4 -4.43 8.21 2.94
N ILE A 5 -3.27 7.56 2.98
CA ILE A 5 -1.94 8.17 3.01
C ILE A 5 -1.25 7.81 1.70
N ALA A 6 -1.35 8.71 0.72
CA ALA A 6 -0.73 8.52 -0.58
C ALA A 6 0.65 9.19 -0.60
N LEU A 7 1.71 8.42 -0.81
CA LEU A 7 3.03 8.96 -1.11
C LEU A 7 3.06 9.35 -2.59
N PHE A 8 3.02 10.66 -2.85
CA PHE A 8 2.79 11.22 -4.19
C PHE A 8 4.08 11.77 -4.80
N GLY A 9 4.34 11.47 -6.08
CA GLY A 9 5.56 11.94 -6.76
C GLY A 9 5.72 11.44 -8.20
N PRO A 10 6.62 12.04 -9.00
CA PRO A 10 6.88 11.59 -10.37
C PRO A 10 7.48 10.18 -10.41
N GLY A 11 7.53 9.55 -11.59
CA GLY A 11 8.22 8.25 -11.76
C GLY A 11 9.65 8.29 -11.21
N ASN A 12 10.15 7.17 -10.69
CA ASN A 12 11.52 7.02 -10.16
C ASN A 12 11.89 7.98 -8.99
N SER A 13 10.90 8.51 -8.26
CA SER A 13 11.14 9.43 -7.12
C SER A 13 11.35 8.75 -5.76
N GLY A 14 11.61 7.43 -5.72
CA GLY A 14 11.87 6.70 -4.47
C GLY A 14 10.63 6.28 -3.65
N LYS A 15 9.41 6.43 -4.20
CA LYS A 15 8.16 6.07 -3.48
C LYS A 15 8.11 4.61 -3.07
N THR A 16 8.30 3.72 -4.03
CA THR A 16 8.29 2.27 -3.81
C THR A 16 9.34 1.87 -2.79
N SER A 17 10.56 2.42 -2.89
CA SER A 17 11.62 2.19 -1.90
C SER A 17 11.21 2.66 -0.50
N THR A 18 10.57 3.83 -0.38
CA THR A 18 10.09 4.35 0.91
C THR A 18 9.00 3.47 1.51
N LEU A 19 8.00 3.06 0.72
CA LEU A 19 6.93 2.19 1.21
C LEU A 19 7.43 0.78 1.54
N ARG A 20 8.50 0.30 0.92
CA ARG A 20 9.20 -0.94 1.33
C ARG A 20 9.87 -0.79 2.69
N ILE A 21 10.44 0.37 3.01
CA ILE A 21 10.97 0.62 4.35
C ILE A 21 9.83 0.58 5.37
N VAL A 22 8.68 1.21 5.07
CA VAL A 22 7.48 1.14 5.92
C VAL A 22 7.03 -0.31 6.12
N HIS A 23 6.94 -1.10 5.03
CA HIS A 23 6.61 -2.52 5.09
C HIS A 23 7.55 -3.30 6.02
N GLN A 24 8.87 -3.12 5.86
CA GLN A 24 9.87 -3.79 6.69
C GLN A 24 9.77 -3.38 8.17
N GLN A 25 9.45 -2.12 8.45
CA GLN A 25 9.23 -1.65 9.83
C GLN A 25 7.97 -2.30 10.42
N LEU A 26 6.87 -2.40 9.66
CA LEU A 26 5.65 -3.07 10.10
C LEU A 26 5.87 -4.56 10.36
N LEU A 27 6.65 -5.25 9.51
CA LEU A 27 7.00 -6.66 9.74
C LEU A 27 7.84 -6.88 11.01
N LYS A 28 8.71 -5.93 11.37
CA LYS A 28 9.51 -6.01 12.61
C LYS A 28 8.67 -5.86 13.88
N MET A 29 7.49 -5.27 13.77
CA MET A 29 6.56 -5.10 14.89
C MET A 29 5.72 -6.36 15.15
N ASP A 30 5.85 -7.39 14.30
CA ASP A 30 5.16 -8.68 14.44
C ASP A 30 3.63 -8.56 14.55
N PHE A 31 3.05 -7.63 13.79
CA PHE A 31 1.60 -7.51 13.69
C PHE A 31 0.99 -8.66 12.87
N ASP A 32 -0.24 -9.03 13.24
CA ASP A 32 -1.06 -9.94 12.45
C ASP A 32 -1.26 -9.38 11.04
N THR A 33 -1.35 -10.28 10.07
CA THR A 33 -1.50 -9.92 8.66
C THR A 33 -2.60 -10.73 8.00
N MET A 34 -3.24 -10.12 7.01
CA MET A 34 -4.22 -10.72 6.12
C MET A 34 -3.82 -10.41 4.68
N GLU A 35 -4.26 -11.24 3.73
CA GLU A 35 -4.14 -11.00 2.28
C GLU A 35 -2.75 -10.51 1.84
N LYS A 36 -1.86 -11.45 1.53
CA LYS A 36 -0.49 -11.15 1.08
C LYS A 36 -0.37 -11.39 -0.40
N TYR A 37 0.07 -10.37 -1.13
CA TYR A 37 0.47 -10.50 -2.53
C TYR A 37 1.86 -9.89 -2.72
N HIS A 38 2.82 -10.75 -3.07
CA HIS A 38 4.22 -10.38 -3.28
C HIS A 38 4.63 -10.93 -4.65
N LYS A 39 4.54 -10.13 -5.72
CA LYS A 39 4.98 -10.55 -7.06
C LYS A 39 6.51 -10.55 -7.19
N SER A 40 7.15 -9.74 -6.35
CA SER A 40 8.60 -9.60 -6.22
C SER A 40 8.90 -9.00 -4.83
N HIS A 41 10.18 -8.84 -4.49
CA HIS A 41 10.57 -8.07 -3.30
C HIS A 41 10.23 -6.57 -3.38
N VAL A 42 9.66 -6.10 -4.51
CA VAL A 42 9.39 -4.69 -4.80
C VAL A 42 7.90 -4.41 -4.80
N ASP A 43 7.11 -5.28 -5.44
CA ASP A 43 5.67 -5.14 -5.61
C ASP A 43 4.93 -5.89 -4.50
N ILE A 44 4.45 -5.14 -3.52
CA ILE A 44 3.87 -5.64 -2.28
C ILE A 44 2.46 -5.08 -2.11
N ARG A 45 1.51 -5.97 -1.83
CA ARG A 45 0.20 -5.65 -1.29
C ARG A 45 -0.03 -6.51 -0.05
N GLU A 46 -0.30 -5.86 1.08
CA GLU A 46 -0.47 -6.57 2.35
C GLU A 46 -1.42 -5.80 3.27
N ILE A 47 -2.22 -6.51 4.05
CA ILE A 47 -3.08 -5.91 5.07
C ILE A 47 -2.55 -6.29 6.44
N PHE A 48 -2.26 -5.30 7.27
CA PHE A 48 -1.86 -5.48 8.66
C PHE A 48 -3.08 -5.28 9.58
N ILE A 49 -3.11 -6.00 10.69
CA ILE A 49 -4.06 -5.80 11.78
C ILE A 49 -3.28 -5.20 12.94
N ILE A 50 -3.50 -3.92 13.22
CA ILE A 50 -2.81 -3.17 14.27
C ILE A 50 -3.86 -2.75 15.28
N ASP A 51 -3.81 -3.28 16.50
CA ASP A 51 -4.81 -3.02 17.55
C ASP A 51 -6.27 -3.23 17.07
N GLY A 52 -6.49 -4.30 16.29
CA GLY A 52 -7.80 -4.61 15.68
C GLY A 52 -8.17 -3.75 14.47
N VAL A 53 -7.33 -2.79 14.07
CA VAL A 53 -7.52 -1.91 12.92
C VAL A 53 -6.82 -2.48 11.69
N LYS A 54 -7.58 -2.65 10.60
CA LYS A 54 -7.05 -3.09 9.31
C LYS A 54 -6.37 -1.95 8.57
N VAL A 55 -5.10 -2.14 8.22
CA VAL A 55 -4.24 -1.18 7.50
C VAL A 55 -3.76 -1.82 6.20
N GLY A 56 -4.24 -1.32 5.06
CA GLY A 56 -3.79 -1.79 3.74
C GLY A 56 -2.55 -1.05 3.26
N LEU A 57 -1.57 -1.76 2.72
CA LEU A 57 -0.36 -1.21 2.12
C LEU A 57 -0.23 -1.68 0.66
N GLU A 58 -0.01 -0.75 -0.28
CA GLU A 58 0.29 -1.03 -1.69
C GLU A 58 1.50 -0.23 -2.17
N THR A 59 2.56 -0.91 -2.62
CA THR A 59 3.79 -0.25 -3.08
C THR A 59 3.78 0.11 -4.56
N GLN A 60 2.92 -0.52 -5.35
CA GLN A 60 2.81 -0.29 -6.79
C GLN A 60 1.87 0.89 -7.08
N GLY A 61 2.45 1.99 -7.60
CA GLY A 61 1.72 3.23 -7.89
C GLY A 61 1.74 3.63 -9.37
N ASP A 62 2.15 2.74 -10.26
CA ASP A 62 2.26 3.03 -11.69
C ASP A 62 0.90 3.05 -12.40
N PRO A 63 0.79 3.76 -13.54
CA PRO A 63 -0.41 3.76 -14.35
C PRO A 63 -0.74 2.34 -14.82
N TYR A 64 -2.03 1.99 -14.89
CA TYR A 64 -2.50 0.66 -15.31
C TYR A 64 -1.97 -0.49 -14.44
N SER A 65 -1.46 -0.18 -13.25
CA SER A 65 -1.09 -1.17 -12.25
C SER A 65 -2.32 -1.64 -11.45
N ARG A 66 -2.09 -2.56 -10.52
CA ARG A 66 -3.14 -3.09 -9.63
C ARG A 66 -3.60 -2.12 -8.54
N LEU A 67 -3.16 -0.86 -8.53
CA LEU A 67 -3.50 0.09 -7.47
C LEU A 67 -5.02 0.19 -7.28
N ALA A 68 -5.78 0.35 -8.38
CA ALA A 68 -7.25 0.44 -8.32
C ALA A 68 -7.90 -0.84 -7.74
N GLU A 69 -7.46 -2.02 -8.16
CA GLU A 69 -7.92 -3.31 -7.62
C GLU A 69 -7.63 -3.42 -6.12
N SER A 70 -6.46 -2.95 -5.71
CA SER A 70 -5.99 -3.00 -4.32
C SER A 70 -6.79 -2.05 -3.43
N LEU A 71 -7.11 -0.85 -3.94
CA LEU A 71 -7.98 0.10 -3.24
C LEU A 71 -9.39 -0.46 -3.06
N GLU A 72 -9.97 -1.11 -4.08
CA GLU A 72 -11.28 -1.76 -3.96
C GLU A 72 -11.24 -2.95 -3.00
N LEU A 73 -10.18 -3.76 -3.02
CA LEU A 73 -9.96 -4.84 -2.06
C LEU A 73 -9.91 -4.30 -0.62
N PHE A 74 -9.10 -3.27 -0.37
CA PHE A 74 -8.96 -2.65 0.95
C PHE A 74 -10.29 -2.08 1.45
N LYS A 75 -11.05 -1.44 0.55
CA LYS A 75 -12.38 -0.92 0.86
C LYS A 75 -13.36 -2.06 1.22
N LYS A 76 -13.38 -3.14 0.43
CA LYS A 76 -14.23 -4.32 0.66
C LYS A 76 -13.91 -5.01 1.99
N ILE A 77 -12.63 -5.13 2.34
CA ILE A 77 -12.15 -5.75 3.59
C ILE A 77 -12.37 -4.83 4.81
N GLY A 78 -12.64 -3.55 4.57
CA GLY A 78 -12.93 -2.56 5.61
C GLY A 78 -11.66 -1.98 6.25
N CYS A 79 -10.57 -1.85 5.48
CA CYS A 79 -9.37 -1.13 5.92
C CYS A 79 -9.74 0.30 6.34
N LYS A 80 -9.28 0.70 7.53
CA LYS A 80 -9.49 2.07 8.03
C LYS A 80 -8.36 3.00 7.63
N ILE A 81 -7.17 2.45 7.40
CA ILE A 81 -6.02 3.17 6.90
C ILE A 81 -5.54 2.47 5.64
N ILE A 82 -5.27 3.25 4.58
CA ILE A 82 -4.65 2.77 3.35
C ILE A 82 -3.39 3.59 3.13
N ILE A 83 -2.27 2.92 2.89
CA ILE A 83 -0.99 3.53 2.55
C ILE A 83 -0.64 3.08 1.13
N CYS A 84 -0.44 4.01 0.21
CA CYS A 84 -0.14 3.66 -1.18
C CYS A 84 0.81 4.64 -1.87
N ALA A 85 1.43 4.20 -2.96
CA ALA A 85 2.11 5.09 -3.89
C ALA A 85 1.12 5.62 -4.93
N SER A 86 1.22 6.91 -5.31
CA SER A 86 0.50 7.46 -6.46
C SER A 86 1.39 8.43 -7.25
N ARG A 87 1.09 8.63 -8.53
CA ARG A 87 1.89 9.43 -9.46
C ARG A 87 1.32 10.82 -9.67
N THR A 88 2.21 11.79 -9.76
CA THR A 88 1.85 13.18 -10.08
C THR A 88 1.38 13.41 -11.50
N ARG A 89 1.83 12.57 -12.45
CA ARG A 89 1.58 12.71 -13.90
C ARG A 89 1.68 11.36 -14.61
N GLY A 90 1.13 11.29 -15.82
CA GLY A 90 1.14 10.08 -16.67
C GLY A 90 -0.04 9.15 -16.42
N SER A 91 -1.17 9.69 -15.95
CA SER A 91 -2.32 9.03 -15.33
C SER A 91 -2.15 8.82 -13.81
N THR A 92 -3.18 9.17 -13.06
CA THR A 92 -3.23 9.18 -11.60
C THR A 92 -4.49 8.45 -11.16
N VAL A 93 -4.37 7.61 -10.14
CA VAL A 93 -5.48 6.94 -9.43
C VAL A 93 -5.49 7.47 -8.00
#